data_AF-A0A7X6TE84-F1
#
_entry.id   AF-A0A7X6TE84-F1
#
_cell.length_a   1.000
_cell.length_b   1.000
_cell.length_c   1.000
_cell.angle_alpha   90.00
_cell.angle_beta   90.00
_cell.angle_gamma   90.00
#
_symmetry.space_group_name_H-M   'P 1'
#
loop_
_entity.id
_entity.type
_entity.pdbx_description
1 polymer ?
#
loop_
_entity_poly.entity_id
_entity_poly.type
_entity_poly.pdbx_seq_one_letter_code
_entity_poly.pdbx_strand_id
1 'polypeptide(L)' 'DSKEPDWTQFADFLKGEVRYSSVMKQYPDEAADLFKAAQENALWRYNSYKRMAGLSWE' A
#
# COMPACT_ATOMS: atom_id res chain seq x y z
N ASP A 1 11.22 0.54 -12.83
CA ASP A 1 10.72 1.52 -13.83
C ASP A 1 9.65 2.49 -13.31
N SER A 2 9.39 2.54 -12.00
CA SER A 2 8.46 3.50 -11.40
C SER A 2 9.18 4.34 -10.34
N LYS A 3 8.70 5.56 -10.11
CA LYS A 3 9.20 6.46 -9.05
C LYS A 3 8.78 5.95 -7.66
N GLU A 4 9.45 6.45 -6.64
CA GLU A 4 9.04 6.21 -5.24
C GLU A 4 7.64 6.81 -4.99
N PRO A 5 6.69 6.05 -4.43
CA PRO A 5 5.35 6.55 -4.10
C PRO A 5 5.38 7.52 -2.92
N ASP A 6 4.45 8.48 -2.90
CA ASP A 6 4.13 9.21 -1.67
C ASP A 6 3.19 8.36 -0.80
N TRP A 7 3.75 7.77 0.24
CA TRP A 7 3.02 6.88 1.14
C TRP A 7 1.95 7.59 1.99
N THR A 8 2.01 8.91 2.12
CA THR A 8 0.98 9.68 2.84
C THR A 8 -0.37 9.66 2.12
N GLN A 9 -0.35 9.45 0.80
CA GLN A 9 -1.55 9.41 -0.05
C GLN A 9 -2.17 8.00 -0.16
N PHE A 10 -1.56 6.97 0.44
CA PHE A 10 -1.95 5.58 0.22
C PHE A 10 -3.37 5.28 0.70
N ALA A 11 -3.73 5.73 1.91
CA ALA A 11 -5.06 5.53 2.45
C ALA A 11 -6.13 6.28 1.66
N ASP A 12 -5.83 7.48 1.18
CA ASP A 12 -6.75 8.28 0.37
C ASP A 12 -6.95 7.67 -1.03
N PHE A 13 -5.89 7.11 -1.61
CA PHE A 13 -5.98 6.32 -2.84
C PHE A 13 -6.95 5.15 -2.68
N LEU A 14 -6.85 4.38 -1.59
CA LEU A 14 -7.79 3.29 -1.32
C LEU A 14 -9.23 3.83 -1.19
N LYS A 15 -9.44 4.88 -0.40
CA LYS A 15 -10.77 5.49 -0.21
C LYS A 15 -11.39 6.05 -1.50
N GLY A 16 -10.57 6.34 -2.52
CA GLY A 16 -11.02 6.76 -3.85
C GLY A 16 -11.82 5.69 -4.60
N GLU A 17 -11.72 4.42 -4.21
CA GLU A 17 -12.48 3.35 -4.83
C GLU A 17 -13.65 2.86 -3.96
N VAL A 18 -14.78 2.55 -4.60
CA VAL A 18 -16.01 2.10 -3.92
C VAL A 18 -15.77 0.83 -3.09
N ARG A 19 -14.95 -0.10 -3.57
CA ARG A 19 -14.68 -1.37 -2.89
C ARG A 19 -14.02 -1.22 -1.51
N TYR A 20 -13.19 -0.20 -1.33
CA TYR A 20 -12.53 0.06 -0.04
C TYR A 20 -13.36 1.01 0.82
N SER A 21 -13.95 2.05 0.23
CA SER A 21 -14.81 2.98 0.97
C SER A 21 -16.08 2.31 1.51
N SER A 22 -16.58 1.25 0.88
CA SER A 22 -17.72 0.47 1.41
C SER A 22 -17.37 -0.28 2.70
N VAL A 23 -16.16 -0.86 2.77
CA VAL A 23 -15.68 -1.56 3.99
C VAL A 23 -15.44 -0.56 5.12
N MET A 24 -14.81 0.58 4.83
CA MET A 24 -14.59 1.66 5.80
C MET A 24 -15.91 2.18 6.41
N LYS A 25 -16.99 2.24 5.63
CA LYS A 25 -18.30 2.67 6.11
C LYS A 25 -18.96 1.65 7.04
N GLN A 26 -18.79 0.36 6.77
CA GLN A 26 -19.43 -0.72 7.54
C GLN A 26 -18.63 -1.08 8.80
N TYR A 27 -17.31 -1.07 8.71
CA TYR A 27 -16.38 -1.58 9.72
C TYR A 27 -15.17 -0.62 9.85
N PRO A 28 -15.36 0.57 10.44
CA PRO A 28 -14.36 1.64 10.41
C PRO A 28 -13.05 1.27 11.12
N ASP A 29 -13.12 0.54 12.24
CA ASP A 29 -11.95 0.17 13.03
C ASP A 29 -11.15 -0.93 12.32
N GLU A 30 -11.83 -1.99 11.86
CA GLU A 30 -11.20 -3.08 11.11
C GLU A 30 -10.65 -2.59 9.77
N ALA A 31 -11.35 -1.66 9.10
CA ALA A 31 -10.86 -1.06 7.86
C ALA A 31 -9.58 -0.26 8.07
N ALA A 32 -9.45 0.46 9.20
CA ALA A 32 -8.23 1.18 9.53
C ALA A 32 -7.04 0.22 9.70
N ASP A 33 -7.24 -0.89 10.41
CA ASP A 33 -6.23 -1.94 10.58
C ASP A 33 -5.86 -2.60 9.24
N LEU A 34 -6.86 -2.92 8.41
CA LEU A 34 -6.65 -3.49 7.08
C LEU A 34 -5.91 -2.52 6.14
N PHE A 35 -6.22 -1.22 6.19
CA PHE A 35 -5.54 -0.23 5.34
C PHE A 35 -4.10 -0.03 5.77
N LYS A 36 -3.82 -0.03 7.08
CA LYS A 36 -2.46 -0.01 7.62
C LYS A 36 -1.67 -1.25 7.16
N ALA A 37 -2.24 -2.45 7.34
CA ALA A 37 -1.61 -3.69 6.89
C ALA A 37 -1.38 -3.71 5.36
N ALA A 38 -2.32 -3.19 4.58
CA ALA A 38 -2.15 -3.07 3.12
C ALA A 38 -0.98 -2.16 2.75
N GLN A 39 -0.82 -1.02 3.45
CA GLN A 39 0.29 -0.10 3.24
C GLN A 39 1.64 -0.73 3.61
N GLU A 40 1.72 -1.40 4.76
CA GLU A 40 2.93 -2.10 5.21
C GLU A 40 3.35 -3.19 4.21
N ASN A 41 2.38 -3.98 3.71
CA ASN A 41 2.62 -4.99 2.69
C ASN A 41 3.08 -4.39 1.35
N ALA A 42 2.50 -3.26 0.94
CA ALA A 42 2.91 -2.55 -0.26
C ALA A 42 4.34 -2.01 -0.13
N LEU A 43 4.71 -1.45 1.03
CA LEU A 43 6.06 -0.99 1.33
C LEU A 43 7.06 -2.15 1.33
N TRP A 44 6.72 -3.27 1.97
CA TRP A 44 7.55 -4.47 1.97
C TRP A 44 7.82 -4.96 0.54
N ARG A 45 6.78 -5.03 -0.29
CA ARG A 45 6.89 -5.43 -1.70
C ARG A 45 7.75 -4.45 -2.51
N TYR A 46 7.52 -3.14 -2.35
CA TYR A 46 8.32 -2.10 -2.99
C TYR A 46 9.81 -2.23 -2.65
N ASN A 47 10.13 -2.38 -1.36
CA ASN A 47 11.51 -2.56 -0.89
C ASN A 47 12.14 -3.84 -1.43
N SER A 48 11.37 -4.93 -1.56
CA SER A 48 11.83 -6.16 -2.19
C SER A 48 12.19 -5.95 -3.67
N TYR A 49 11.36 -5.24 -4.43
CA TYR A 49 11.69 -4.89 -5.81
C TYR A 49 12.91 -3.98 -5.92
N LYS A 50 13.05 -2.99 -5.03
CA LYS A 50 14.24 -2.12 -4.97
C LYS A 50 15.52 -2.91 -4.70
N ARG A 51 15.48 -3.88 -3.79
CA ARG A 51 16.61 -4.80 -3.55
C ARG A 51 16.93 -5.62 -4.79
N MET A 52 15.94 -6.28 -5.39
CA MET A 52 16.17 -7.13 -6.57
C MET A 52 16.70 -6.35 -7.77
N ALA A 53 16.24 -5.11 -7.99
CA ALA A 53 16.76 -4.24 -9.04
C ALA A 53 18.20 -3.79 -8.80
N GLY A 54 18.65 -3.75 -7.54
CA GLY A 54 20.03 -3.44 -7.16
C GLY A 54 20.95 -4.66 -7.03
N LEU A 55 20.42 -5.89 -7.14
CA LEU A 55 21.22 -7.10 -7.16
C LEU A 55 21.86 -7.25 -8.55
N SER A 56 23.17 -7.03 -8.63
CA SER A 56 23.99 -7.44 -9.77
C SER A 56 24.37 -8.90 -9.59
N TRP A 57 23.87 -9.78 -10.46
CA TRP A 57 24.31 -11.17 -10.53
C TRP A 57 25.46 -11.25 -11.53
N GLU A 58 26.68 -10.98 -11.06
CA GLU A 58 27.92 -11.37 -11.77
C GLU A 58 28.19 -12.86 -11.58
#